data_AF-A0A0V8RW50-F1
#
_entry.id   AF-A0A0V8RW50-F1
#
_cell.length_a   1.000
_cell.length_b   1.000
_cell.length_c   1.000
_cell.angle_alpha   90.00
_cell.angle_beta   90.00
_cell.angle_gamma   90.00
#
_symmetry.space_group_name_H-M   'P 1'
#
loop_
_entity.id
_entity.type
_entity.pdbx_description
1 polymer ?
#
loop_
_entity_poly.entity_id
_entity_poly.type
_entity_poly.pdbx_seq_one_letter_code
_entity_poly.pdbx_strand_id
1 'polypeptide(L)'
;MLIEKYIESATKRPGCSDYASRLLDATNHIVRAKSVATAAARCVFMARLAETLGIRGFYHSVLPGKGEVIHLALALAFPEVFRESVRGGKVDFEHNAERALEALKANGVLDSGRLGIGGEDEVVGMTAELARSGVEFARKAFEALAGDEAEEALSRSRVIVEQHLISYRLHVWAVPDVIVEDPVGRYAAVIEWKTYAPDPSKAPNVDRADLAQAYVYAMVEAERLGLIRDYHREPWRAFDDYVHAVLGREFQGSGARVIPGIVRPSPTGKASRIVDIHPLLCRDEDKKKNRCDYSELKKLLARIVLAAEHLTLSVTDPRRHLKNAGNVEALCSVRTKGGMRPVFRRVPDPFSYGGIETRMPMGNPTRTPLKWPCLVCPDNVREACSLYVMKGGNLYTPDFAKFFKVINKEAWKARFAIYSYRENALAPYKSLRELALHYGISTRVLSEGSSIYRLDLFDEAYVDGDELVLTRRPLRWEIEKNHLFTLREGKPVAVFLNEENVRDPLLRISFHGTVSSVSYNTERDMVEVRVAPANKLSRIYSMIFERYYNEYQQAFYNVVALEVNVELTQLELLGVTGWELGTAVKGAKALAKAGSGGEDLDDEDKLALLFGGVKV
;
A
#
# COMPACT_ATOMS: atom_id res chain seq x y z
N MET A 1 18.97 7.76 -3.18
CA MET A 1 17.78 7.70 -2.29
C MET A 1 17.79 8.88 -1.32
N LEU A 2 16.65 9.27 -0.73
CA LEU A 2 16.63 10.38 0.24
C LEU A 2 17.18 9.97 1.61
N ILE A 3 16.92 8.72 2.01
CA ILE A 3 17.40 8.14 3.27
C ILE A 3 18.92 8.04 3.33
N GLU A 4 19.59 7.81 2.19
CA GLU A 4 21.05 7.83 2.08
C GLU A 4 21.60 9.18 2.54
N LYS A 5 21.02 10.27 2.03
CA LYS A 5 21.43 11.63 2.36
C LYS A 5 21.16 11.97 3.83
N TYR A 6 20.05 11.49 4.37
CA TYR A 6 19.81 11.57 5.81
C TYR A 6 20.88 10.80 6.61
N ILE A 7 21.16 9.55 6.25
CA ILE A 7 22.09 8.68 6.99
C ILE A 7 23.52 9.23 6.92
N GLU A 8 23.96 9.67 5.75
CA GLU A 8 25.26 10.30 5.54
C GLU A 8 25.40 11.54 6.43
N SER A 9 24.38 12.41 6.43
CA SER A 9 24.35 13.62 7.27
C SER A 9 24.35 13.30 8.77
N ALA A 10 23.53 12.33 9.20
CA ALA A 10 23.38 11.97 10.61
C ALA A 10 24.62 11.26 11.18
N THR A 11 25.28 10.42 10.38
CA THR A 11 26.44 9.63 10.81
C THR A 11 27.78 10.30 10.49
N LYS A 12 27.80 11.25 9.55
CA LYS A 12 29.01 11.83 8.93
C LYS A 12 29.92 10.77 8.30
N ARG A 13 29.32 9.66 7.82
CA ARG A 13 30.03 8.51 7.27
C ARG A 13 29.36 8.06 5.96
N PRO A 14 29.97 8.32 4.79
CA PRO A 14 29.43 7.87 3.50
C PRO A 14 29.23 6.36 3.41
N GLY A 15 30.11 5.55 4.03
CA GLY A 15 29.91 4.09 4.05
C GLY A 15 28.58 3.65 4.66
N CYS A 16 27.99 4.43 5.57
CA CYS A 16 26.67 4.13 6.14
C CYS A 16 25.52 4.36 5.15
N SER A 17 25.63 5.33 4.24
CA SER A 17 24.64 5.48 3.16
C SER A 17 24.73 4.31 2.18
N ASP A 18 25.93 3.86 1.82
CA ASP A 18 26.09 2.71 0.90
C ASP A 18 25.48 1.43 1.46
N TYR A 19 25.62 1.20 2.78
CA TYR A 19 24.94 0.09 3.44
C TYR A 19 23.42 0.23 3.41
N ALA A 20 22.88 1.45 3.53
CA ALA A 20 21.44 1.68 3.43
C ALA A 20 20.91 1.36 2.03
N SER A 21 21.59 1.82 0.97
CA SER A 21 21.26 1.51 -0.42
C SER A 21 21.24 0.01 -0.65
N ARG A 22 22.31 -0.68 -0.22
CA ARG A 22 22.42 -2.13 -0.36
C ARG A 22 21.32 -2.88 0.40
N LEU A 23 20.89 -2.38 1.56
CA LEU A 23 19.78 -2.97 2.30
C LEU A 23 18.45 -2.80 1.57
N LEU A 24 18.16 -1.59 1.07
CA LEU A 24 16.94 -1.31 0.32
C LEU A 24 16.92 -2.06 -1.03
N ASP A 25 18.06 -2.12 -1.72
CA ASP A 25 18.18 -2.87 -2.96
C ASP A 25 18.09 -4.38 -2.75
N ALA A 26 18.49 -4.90 -1.58
CA ALA A 26 18.48 -6.35 -1.31
C ALA A 26 17.19 -6.84 -0.67
N THR A 27 16.52 -6.03 0.15
CA THR A 27 15.31 -6.42 0.89
C THR A 27 14.10 -6.64 -0.03
N ASN A 28 13.30 -7.64 0.28
CA ASN A 28 12.02 -7.91 -0.37
C ASN A 28 10.87 -7.16 0.31
N HIS A 29 11.14 -6.47 1.42
CA HIS A 29 10.14 -5.67 2.11
C HIS A 29 9.64 -4.50 1.26
N ILE A 30 8.32 -4.34 1.27
CA ILE A 30 7.56 -3.21 0.71
C ILE A 30 6.54 -2.75 1.74
N VAL A 31 6.24 -1.46 1.77
CA VAL A 31 5.38 -0.83 2.78
C VAL A 31 4.06 -0.41 2.16
N ARG A 32 2.96 -0.48 2.90
CA ARG A 32 1.64 -0.07 2.39
C ARG A 32 1.59 1.45 2.19
N ALA A 33 1.02 1.90 1.08
CA ALA A 33 0.87 3.32 0.75
C ALA A 33 0.27 4.15 1.90
N LYS A 34 -0.74 3.62 2.59
CA LYS A 34 -1.39 4.28 3.74
C LYS A 34 -0.43 4.52 4.91
N SER A 35 0.47 3.58 5.19
CA SER A 35 1.50 3.73 6.24
C SER A 35 2.51 4.80 5.85
N VAL A 36 2.92 4.83 4.58
CA VAL A 36 3.80 5.87 4.03
C VAL A 36 3.16 7.26 4.13
N ALA A 37 1.91 7.39 3.68
CA ALA A 37 1.12 8.62 3.77
C ALA A 37 0.97 9.12 5.22
N THR A 38 0.66 8.19 6.14
CA THR A 38 0.57 8.48 7.58
C THR A 38 1.89 8.99 8.13
N ALA A 39 3.02 8.38 7.77
CA ALA A 39 4.34 8.82 8.20
C ALA A 39 4.71 10.20 7.65
N ALA A 40 4.45 10.43 6.36
CA ALA A 40 4.82 11.65 5.66
C ALA A 40 4.03 12.89 6.13
N ALA A 41 2.75 12.70 6.48
CA ALA A 41 1.81 13.82 6.66
C ALA A 41 1.10 13.90 8.02
N ARG A 42 1.08 12.82 8.81
CA ARG A 42 0.40 12.78 10.12
C ARG A 42 1.34 12.48 11.29
N CYS A 43 1.93 11.30 11.35
CA CYS A 43 2.84 10.91 12.42
C CYS A 43 3.69 9.69 12.03
N VAL A 44 5.02 9.88 11.93
CA VAL A 44 5.97 8.80 11.64
C VAL A 44 6.01 7.73 12.73
N PHE A 45 5.82 8.10 14.00
CA PHE A 45 5.78 7.11 15.09
C PHE A 45 4.59 6.17 14.95
N MET A 46 3.43 6.71 14.58
CA MET A 46 2.21 5.92 14.39
C MET A 46 2.38 4.92 13.23
N ALA A 47 2.89 5.37 12.09
CA ALA A 47 3.16 4.51 10.95
C ALA A 47 4.20 3.43 11.28
N ARG A 48 5.26 3.78 12.01
CA ARG A 48 6.26 2.82 12.47
C ARG A 48 5.66 1.76 13.38
N LEU A 49 4.80 2.14 14.34
CA LEU A 49 4.12 1.17 15.22
C LEU A 49 3.20 0.23 14.41
N ALA A 50 2.53 0.75 13.38
CA ALA A 50 1.71 -0.08 12.49
C ALA A 50 2.55 -1.09 11.70
N GLU A 51 3.67 -0.66 11.08
CA GLU A 51 4.51 -1.55 10.27
C GLU A 51 5.36 -2.52 11.10
N THR A 52 5.88 -2.07 12.24
CA THR A 52 6.79 -2.89 13.06
C THR A 52 6.07 -3.72 14.12
N LEU A 53 4.96 -3.24 14.68
CA LEU A 53 4.27 -3.91 15.79
C LEU A 53 2.85 -4.36 15.43
N GLY A 54 2.33 -4.03 14.24
CA GLY A 54 0.95 -4.36 13.87
C GLY A 54 -0.11 -3.60 14.66
N ILE A 55 0.26 -2.50 15.34
CA ILE A 55 -0.67 -1.72 16.17
C ILE A 55 -1.58 -0.89 15.28
N ARG A 56 -2.88 -1.19 15.33
CA ARG A 56 -3.89 -0.54 14.50
C ARG A 56 -4.78 0.36 15.33
N GLY A 57 -4.81 1.65 15.02
CA GLY A 57 -5.82 2.56 15.57
C GLY A 57 -7.21 2.24 15.04
N PHE A 58 -7.39 2.36 13.72
CA PHE A 58 -8.58 1.98 12.92
C PHE A 58 -8.08 1.88 11.47
N TYR A 59 -7.54 0.73 11.03
CA TYR A 59 -6.96 0.62 9.68
C TYR A 59 -7.19 -0.77 9.05
N HIS A 60 -8.05 -0.78 8.03
CA HIS A 60 -8.27 -1.88 7.09
C HIS A 60 -7.69 -1.45 5.74
N SER A 61 -6.71 -2.14 5.13
CA SER A 61 -6.07 -1.59 3.90
C SER A 61 -5.30 -2.57 2.99
N VAL A 62 -5.77 -3.80 2.74
CA VAL A 62 -5.13 -4.67 1.71
C VAL A 62 -6.09 -5.57 0.95
N LEU A 63 -7.36 -5.69 1.35
CA LEU A 63 -8.32 -6.37 0.46
C LEU A 63 -9.19 -5.28 -0.16
N PRO A 64 -9.51 -5.40 -1.46
CA PRO A 64 -10.44 -4.50 -2.13
C PRO A 64 -11.79 -4.52 -1.42
N GLY A 65 -12.44 -3.35 -1.37
CA GLY A 65 -13.77 -3.23 -0.79
C GLY A 65 -13.91 -3.63 0.69
N LYS A 66 -12.83 -3.49 1.47
CA LYS A 66 -12.86 -3.76 2.91
C LYS A 66 -13.69 -2.72 3.67
N GLY A 67 -14.98 -3.00 3.79
CA GLY A 67 -15.85 -2.47 4.84
C GLY A 67 -16.84 -1.40 4.40
N GLU A 68 -16.83 -0.99 3.13
CA GLU A 68 -17.70 0.07 2.65
C GLU A 68 -18.31 -0.31 1.31
N VAL A 69 -19.58 -0.70 1.36
CA VAL A 69 -20.38 -1.15 0.21
C VAL A 69 -20.30 -0.17 -0.96
N ILE A 70 -20.18 1.13 -0.67
CA ILE A 70 -20.04 2.19 -1.67
C ILE A 70 -18.77 2.03 -2.51
N HIS A 71 -17.60 1.70 -1.93
CA HIS A 71 -16.38 1.48 -2.71
C HIS A 71 -16.52 0.27 -3.65
N LEU A 72 -17.11 -0.83 -3.17
CA LEU A 72 -17.39 -2.00 -4.01
C LEU A 72 -18.33 -1.66 -5.16
N ALA A 73 -19.42 -0.91 -4.89
CA ALA A 73 -20.37 -0.50 -5.92
C ALA A 73 -19.72 0.46 -6.92
N LEU A 74 -18.92 1.42 -6.45
CA LEU A 74 -18.17 2.35 -7.29
C LEU A 74 -17.15 1.64 -8.19
N ALA A 75 -16.44 0.62 -7.68
CA ALA A 75 -15.48 -0.16 -8.46
C ALA A 75 -16.13 -0.86 -9.67
N LEU A 76 -17.45 -1.11 -9.64
CA LEU A 76 -18.21 -1.66 -10.76
C LEU A 76 -18.93 -0.57 -11.58
N ALA A 77 -19.51 0.44 -10.92
CA ALA A 77 -20.32 1.46 -11.57
C ALA A 77 -19.49 2.52 -12.30
N PHE A 78 -18.40 3.01 -11.68
CA PHE A 78 -17.56 4.09 -12.19
C PHE A 78 -16.99 3.81 -13.60
N PRO A 79 -16.31 2.68 -13.82
CA PRO A 79 -16.15 2.05 -15.14
C PRO A 79 -17.14 2.41 -16.25
N GLU A 80 -18.41 2.04 -16.04
CA GLU A 80 -19.46 2.12 -17.03
C GLU A 80 -19.89 3.57 -17.28
N VAL A 81 -20.14 4.32 -16.20
CA VAL A 81 -20.57 5.72 -16.32
C VAL A 81 -19.49 6.62 -16.91
N PHE A 82 -18.21 6.33 -16.65
CA PHE A 82 -17.11 7.07 -17.26
C PHE A 82 -17.08 6.83 -18.77
N ARG A 83 -17.20 5.57 -19.20
CA ARG A 83 -17.25 5.21 -20.62
C ARG A 83 -18.45 5.82 -21.35
N GLU A 84 -19.63 5.77 -20.74
CA GLU A 84 -20.83 6.42 -21.28
C GLU A 84 -20.65 7.94 -21.41
N SER A 85 -20.02 8.58 -20.41
CA SER A 85 -19.74 10.01 -20.42
C SER A 85 -18.77 10.42 -21.52
N VAL A 86 -17.70 9.67 -21.72
CA VAL A 86 -16.69 9.93 -22.76
C VAL A 86 -17.26 9.75 -24.16
N ARG A 87 -18.21 8.82 -24.35
CA ARG A 87 -18.89 8.60 -25.65
C ARG A 87 -19.96 9.65 -25.97
N GLY A 88 -20.17 10.64 -25.09
CA GLY A 88 -21.19 11.68 -25.28
C GLY A 88 -22.63 11.20 -25.10
N GLY A 89 -22.83 10.03 -24.47
CA GLY A 89 -24.16 9.49 -24.18
C GLY A 89 -24.83 10.19 -22.97
N LYS A 90 -26.15 10.05 -22.85
CA LYS A 90 -26.86 10.42 -21.62
C LYS A 90 -26.53 9.38 -20.55
N VAL A 91 -25.76 9.78 -19.54
CA VAL A 91 -25.34 8.91 -18.43
C VAL A 91 -26.41 8.86 -17.35
N ASP A 92 -26.83 7.65 -16.99
CA ASP A 92 -27.71 7.42 -15.84
C ASP A 92 -26.89 6.87 -14.66
N PHE A 93 -26.48 7.77 -13.77
CA PHE A 93 -25.61 7.43 -12.64
C PHE A 93 -26.32 6.57 -11.58
N GLU A 94 -27.62 6.81 -11.34
CA GLU A 94 -28.39 6.07 -10.34
C GLU A 94 -28.63 4.65 -10.82
N HIS A 95 -29.08 4.49 -12.07
CA HIS A 95 -29.27 3.17 -12.66
C HIS A 95 -27.99 2.31 -12.69
N ASN A 96 -26.84 2.91 -13.02
CA ASN A 96 -25.56 2.20 -12.99
C ASN A 96 -25.15 1.80 -11.56
N ALA A 97 -25.42 2.65 -10.56
CA ALA A 97 -25.17 2.34 -9.16
C ALA A 97 -26.08 1.21 -8.64
N GLU A 98 -27.36 1.22 -8.99
CA GLU A 98 -28.32 0.13 -8.69
C GLU A 98 -27.84 -1.19 -9.29
N ARG A 99 -27.49 -1.20 -10.59
CA ARG A 99 -26.99 -2.39 -11.27
C ARG A 99 -25.72 -2.94 -10.62
N ALA A 100 -24.78 -2.08 -10.23
CA ALA A 100 -23.58 -2.50 -9.53
C ALA A 100 -23.91 -3.14 -8.18
N LEU A 101 -24.80 -2.53 -7.39
CA LEU A 101 -25.21 -3.05 -6.08
C LEU A 101 -25.91 -4.41 -6.22
N GLU A 102 -26.82 -4.56 -7.20
CA GLU A 102 -27.49 -5.83 -7.48
C GLU A 102 -26.50 -6.90 -7.93
N ALA A 103 -25.53 -6.55 -8.78
CA ALA A 103 -24.50 -7.49 -9.22
C ALA A 103 -23.63 -7.98 -8.05
N LEU A 104 -23.31 -7.11 -7.08
CA LEU A 104 -22.59 -7.50 -5.86
C LEU A 104 -23.40 -8.45 -4.97
N LYS A 105 -24.73 -8.30 -4.91
CA LYS A 105 -25.61 -9.24 -4.19
C LYS A 105 -25.73 -10.56 -4.92
N ALA A 106 -25.97 -10.52 -6.24
CA ALA A 106 -26.18 -11.70 -7.08
C ALA A 106 -24.96 -12.64 -7.08
N ASN A 107 -23.75 -12.08 -7.10
CA ASN A 107 -22.50 -12.86 -7.05
C ASN A 107 -22.05 -13.22 -5.62
N GLY A 108 -22.89 -12.88 -4.62
CA GLY A 108 -22.59 -13.14 -3.23
C GLY A 108 -21.32 -12.46 -2.77
N VAL A 109 -21.03 -11.23 -3.19
CA VAL A 109 -19.99 -10.37 -2.60
C VAL A 109 -20.54 -9.73 -1.31
N LEU A 110 -21.80 -9.27 -1.37
CA LEU A 110 -22.54 -8.72 -0.23
C LEU A 110 -23.51 -9.75 0.35
N ASP A 111 -23.82 -9.64 1.65
CA ASP A 111 -24.95 -10.37 2.24
C ASP A 111 -26.19 -9.49 2.12
N SER A 112 -27.28 -10.02 1.54
CA SER A 112 -28.53 -9.28 1.29
C SER A 112 -29.22 -8.72 2.55
N GLY A 113 -28.72 -9.03 3.75
CA GLY A 113 -29.25 -8.57 5.04
C GLY A 113 -28.30 -7.71 5.90
N ARG A 114 -27.18 -7.21 5.35
CA ARG A 114 -26.14 -6.49 6.13
C ARG A 114 -25.89 -5.03 5.74
N LEU A 115 -26.84 -4.37 5.11
CA LEU A 115 -26.76 -2.92 4.94
C LEU A 115 -27.09 -2.26 6.28
N GLY A 116 -26.21 -1.36 6.73
CA GLY A 116 -26.36 -0.65 8.00
C GLY A 116 -27.54 0.33 7.97
N ILE A 117 -27.56 1.22 8.98
CA ILE A 117 -28.52 2.33 9.06
C ILE A 117 -28.30 3.23 7.83
N GLY A 118 -29.27 3.25 6.90
CA GLY A 118 -29.20 3.97 5.62
C GLY A 118 -29.87 3.27 4.44
N GLY A 119 -29.90 1.93 4.44
CA GLY A 119 -30.55 1.14 3.39
C GLY A 119 -29.82 1.14 2.04
N GLU A 120 -30.46 0.54 1.03
CA GLU A 120 -29.92 0.42 -0.34
C GLU A 120 -29.91 1.75 -1.08
N ASP A 121 -30.97 2.54 -0.93
CA ASP A 121 -31.13 3.83 -1.60
C ASP A 121 -30.01 4.82 -1.23
N GLU A 122 -29.55 4.84 0.02
CA GLU A 122 -28.42 5.68 0.43
C GLU A 122 -27.12 5.23 -0.24
N VAL A 123 -26.88 3.92 -0.32
CA VAL A 123 -25.70 3.38 -1.01
C VAL A 123 -25.73 3.73 -2.49
N VAL A 124 -26.88 3.56 -3.15
CA VAL A 124 -27.08 3.90 -4.56
C VAL A 124 -26.86 5.39 -4.79
N GLY A 125 -27.53 6.24 -4.01
CA GLY A 125 -27.42 7.70 -4.14
C GLY A 125 -26.00 8.21 -3.91
N MET A 126 -25.32 7.70 -2.87
CA MET A 126 -23.93 8.06 -2.58
C MET A 126 -22.97 7.59 -3.68
N THR A 127 -23.16 6.35 -4.17
CA THR A 127 -22.37 5.79 -5.29
C THR A 127 -22.56 6.63 -6.55
N ALA A 128 -23.80 6.98 -6.90
CA ALA A 128 -24.11 7.82 -8.05
C ALA A 128 -23.49 9.23 -7.92
N GLU A 129 -23.57 9.86 -6.74
CA GLU A 129 -22.94 11.16 -6.48
C GLU A 129 -21.42 11.10 -6.66
N LEU A 130 -20.77 10.13 -6.02
CA LEU A 130 -19.31 9.98 -6.06
C LEU A 130 -18.81 9.61 -7.46
N ALA A 131 -19.53 8.76 -8.18
CA ALA A 131 -19.19 8.41 -9.55
C ALA A 131 -19.27 9.63 -10.47
N ARG A 132 -20.33 10.44 -10.35
CA ARG A 132 -20.49 11.69 -11.09
C ARG A 132 -19.33 12.67 -10.84
N SER A 133 -18.98 12.88 -9.57
CA SER A 133 -17.84 13.74 -9.23
C SER A 133 -16.49 13.17 -9.63
N GLY A 134 -16.34 11.84 -9.66
CA GLY A 134 -15.16 11.19 -10.22
C GLY A 134 -14.99 11.47 -11.72
N VAL A 135 -16.09 11.40 -12.49
CA VAL A 135 -16.08 11.69 -13.93
C VAL A 135 -15.75 13.16 -14.16
N GLU A 136 -16.37 14.07 -13.41
CA GLU A 136 -16.07 15.50 -13.45
C GLU A 136 -14.58 15.77 -13.18
N PHE A 137 -14.02 15.15 -12.14
CA PHE A 137 -12.60 15.28 -11.83
C PHE A 137 -11.70 14.73 -12.94
N ALA A 138 -11.99 13.55 -13.46
CA ALA A 138 -11.20 12.94 -14.53
C ALA A 138 -11.17 13.83 -15.79
N ARG A 139 -12.31 14.36 -16.21
CA ARG A 139 -12.36 15.32 -17.34
C ARG A 139 -11.52 16.56 -17.08
N LYS A 140 -11.74 17.21 -15.92
CA LYS A 140 -10.97 18.40 -15.50
C LYS A 140 -9.45 18.12 -15.48
N ALA A 141 -9.04 16.94 -15.00
CA ALA A 141 -7.65 16.54 -14.96
C ALA A 141 -7.07 16.35 -16.37
N PHE A 142 -7.78 15.67 -17.27
CA PHE A 142 -7.35 15.47 -18.66
C PHE A 142 -7.30 16.79 -19.45
N GLU A 143 -8.27 17.68 -19.27
CA GLU A 143 -8.25 19.05 -19.82
C GLU A 143 -6.97 19.80 -19.41
N ALA A 144 -6.60 19.69 -18.13
CA ALA A 144 -5.39 20.35 -17.62
C ALA A 144 -4.08 19.68 -18.06
N LEU A 145 -4.08 18.37 -18.29
CA LEU A 145 -2.90 17.58 -18.65
C LEU A 145 -2.60 17.60 -20.16
N ALA A 146 -3.65 17.45 -20.97
CA ALA A 146 -3.56 17.24 -22.41
C ALA A 146 -4.00 18.48 -23.23
N GLY A 147 -4.66 19.46 -22.61
CA GLY A 147 -5.10 20.68 -23.30
C GLY A 147 -6.05 20.37 -24.46
N ASP A 148 -5.69 20.80 -25.66
CA ASP A 148 -6.50 20.59 -26.86
C ASP A 148 -6.67 19.10 -27.23
N GLU A 149 -5.78 18.22 -26.77
CA GLU A 149 -5.85 16.77 -26.99
C GLU A 149 -6.75 16.04 -25.96
N ALA A 150 -7.36 16.75 -25.01
CA ALA A 150 -8.05 16.12 -23.88
C ALA A 150 -9.19 15.17 -24.27
N GLU A 151 -10.03 15.54 -25.25
CA GLU A 151 -11.12 14.68 -25.71
C GLU A 151 -10.58 13.42 -26.41
N GLU A 152 -9.50 13.54 -27.20
CA GLU A 152 -8.85 12.38 -27.80
C GLU A 152 -8.23 11.47 -26.73
N ALA A 153 -7.51 12.04 -25.76
CA ALA A 153 -6.91 11.31 -24.65
C ALA A 153 -7.96 10.61 -23.79
N LEU A 154 -9.11 11.25 -23.51
CA LEU A 154 -10.23 10.63 -22.82
C LEU A 154 -10.84 9.49 -23.64
N SER A 155 -11.00 9.64 -24.96
CA SER A 155 -11.60 8.62 -25.83
C SER A 155 -10.83 7.29 -25.86
N ARG A 156 -9.51 7.36 -25.64
CA ARG A 156 -8.60 6.21 -25.60
C ARG A 156 -8.19 5.81 -24.17
N SER A 157 -8.79 6.44 -23.18
CA SER A 157 -8.46 6.19 -21.78
C SER A 157 -9.01 4.85 -21.27
N ARG A 158 -8.33 4.30 -20.28
CA ARG A 158 -8.68 3.06 -19.57
C ARG A 158 -9.02 3.38 -18.12
N VAL A 159 -9.95 2.61 -17.56
CA VAL A 159 -10.35 2.74 -16.15
C VAL A 159 -9.88 1.53 -15.37
N ILE A 160 -8.88 1.73 -14.53
CA ILE A 160 -8.29 0.72 -13.66
C ILE A 160 -8.85 0.91 -12.24
N VAL A 161 -9.33 -0.17 -11.62
CA VAL A 161 -10.01 -0.11 -10.31
C VAL A 161 -9.44 -1.15 -9.36
N GLU A 162 -9.22 -0.76 -8.10
CA GLU A 162 -8.86 -1.67 -6.99
C GLU A 162 -7.64 -2.59 -7.29
N GLN A 163 -6.71 -2.13 -8.13
CA GLN A 163 -5.56 -2.92 -8.58
C GLN A 163 -4.38 -2.85 -7.60
N HIS A 164 -3.70 -3.98 -7.42
CA HIS A 164 -2.47 -4.04 -6.64
C HIS A 164 -1.28 -3.55 -7.49
N LEU A 165 -0.69 -2.42 -7.09
CA LEU A 165 0.50 -1.87 -7.73
C LEU A 165 1.68 -1.95 -6.75
N ILE A 166 2.71 -2.72 -7.09
CA ILE A 166 3.86 -2.96 -6.22
C ILE A 166 5.11 -2.32 -6.85
N SER A 167 5.54 -1.19 -6.29
CA SER A 167 6.79 -0.52 -6.67
C SER A 167 7.90 -0.86 -5.68
N TYR A 168 8.84 -1.71 -6.10
CA TYR A 168 10.09 -1.92 -5.36
C TYR A 168 11.03 -0.71 -5.42
N ARG A 169 10.85 0.19 -6.38
CA ARG A 169 11.64 1.42 -6.50
C ARG A 169 11.25 2.45 -5.43
N LEU A 170 9.95 2.60 -5.16
CA LEU A 170 9.45 3.43 -4.06
C LEU A 170 9.36 2.67 -2.73
N HIS A 171 9.49 1.34 -2.75
CA HIS A 171 9.18 0.44 -1.63
C HIS A 171 7.72 0.55 -1.17
N VAL A 172 6.79 0.69 -2.11
CA VAL A 172 5.37 0.89 -1.85
C VAL A 172 4.52 -0.22 -2.46
N TRP A 173 3.59 -0.75 -1.68
CA TRP A 173 2.42 -1.48 -2.14
C TRP A 173 1.20 -0.56 -2.10
N ALA A 174 0.69 -0.19 -3.27
CA ALA A 174 -0.47 0.66 -3.46
C ALA A 174 -1.68 -0.14 -3.96
N VAL A 175 -2.87 0.31 -3.54
CA VAL A 175 -4.17 -0.15 -4.07
C VAL A 175 -5.03 1.10 -4.24
N PRO A 176 -4.89 1.84 -5.36
CA PRO A 176 -5.73 3.00 -5.64
C PRO A 176 -7.18 2.56 -5.88
N ASP A 177 -8.13 3.40 -5.46
CA ASP A 177 -9.55 3.12 -5.74
C ASP A 177 -9.78 3.11 -7.25
N VAL A 178 -9.34 4.18 -7.94
CA VAL A 178 -9.40 4.28 -9.41
C VAL A 178 -8.21 5.03 -9.99
N ILE A 179 -7.78 4.56 -11.16
CA ILE A 179 -6.92 5.28 -12.10
C ILE A 179 -7.67 5.39 -13.43
N VAL A 180 -7.78 6.60 -13.96
CA VAL A 180 -8.17 6.84 -15.36
C VAL A 180 -6.91 7.23 -16.11
N GLU A 181 -6.47 6.39 -17.03
CA GLU A 181 -5.20 6.59 -17.74
C GLU A 181 -5.37 6.65 -19.24
N ASP A 182 -4.50 7.40 -19.89
CA ASP A 182 -4.25 7.30 -21.31
C ASP A 182 -2.82 6.77 -21.50
N PRO A 183 -2.65 5.49 -21.90
CA PRO A 183 -1.34 4.87 -22.01
C PRO A 183 -0.51 5.42 -23.18
N VAL A 184 -1.15 5.98 -24.22
CA VAL A 184 -0.46 6.53 -25.39
C VAL A 184 0.13 7.91 -25.06
N GLY A 185 -0.67 8.77 -24.44
CA GLY A 185 -0.27 10.13 -24.06
C GLY A 185 0.50 10.17 -22.75
N ARG A 186 0.46 9.06 -22.02
CA ARG A 186 1.01 8.87 -20.68
C ARG A 186 0.46 9.92 -19.72
N TYR A 187 -0.86 10.08 -19.74
CA TYR A 187 -1.62 10.93 -18.82
C TYR A 187 -2.42 10.06 -17.86
N ALA A 188 -2.59 10.51 -16.61
CA ALA A 188 -3.51 9.84 -15.70
C ALA A 188 -4.15 10.78 -14.68
N ALA A 189 -5.39 10.46 -14.34
CA ALA A 189 -6.10 10.99 -13.19
C ALA A 189 -6.23 9.86 -12.14
N VAL A 190 -5.72 10.11 -10.93
CA VAL A 190 -5.78 9.15 -9.83
C VAL A 190 -6.81 9.61 -8.81
N ILE A 191 -7.79 8.76 -8.50
CA ILE A 191 -8.92 9.11 -7.65
C ILE A 191 -8.86 8.28 -6.37
N GLU A 192 -8.91 8.96 -5.22
CA GLU A 192 -9.16 8.37 -3.91
C GLU A 192 -10.55 8.82 -3.44
N TRP A 193 -11.43 7.87 -3.12
CA TRP A 193 -12.76 8.15 -2.60
C TRP A 193 -12.76 8.25 -1.07
N LYS A 194 -13.64 9.12 -0.56
CA LYS A 194 -14.01 9.20 0.84
C LYS A 194 -15.52 9.24 0.94
N THR A 195 -16.08 8.39 1.77
CA THR A 195 -17.50 8.00 1.76
C THR A 195 -18.21 8.33 3.08
N TYR A 196 -17.51 8.27 4.23
CA TYR A 196 -18.13 8.46 5.55
C TYR A 196 -17.57 9.65 6.33
N ALA A 197 -18.49 10.33 7.00
CA ALA A 197 -18.20 11.31 8.04
C ALA A 197 -18.80 10.83 9.38
N PRO A 198 -18.18 11.18 10.53
CA PRO A 198 -18.79 10.90 11.85
C PRO A 198 -20.17 11.55 12.04
N ASP A 199 -20.48 12.56 11.25
CA ASP A 199 -21.75 13.28 11.22
C ASP A 199 -22.30 13.23 9.78
N PRO A 200 -23.40 12.50 9.52
CA PRO A 200 -23.97 12.35 8.18
C PRO A 200 -24.37 13.68 7.51
N SER A 201 -24.57 14.74 8.29
CA SER A 201 -24.87 16.08 7.77
C SER A 201 -23.65 16.85 7.26
N LYS A 202 -22.44 16.27 7.39
CA LYS A 202 -21.17 16.90 7.02
C LYS A 202 -20.41 16.08 5.98
N ALA A 203 -19.69 16.79 5.11
CA ALA A 203 -18.75 16.15 4.21
C ALA A 203 -17.61 15.50 5.02
N PRO A 204 -17.09 14.32 4.61
CA PRO A 204 -15.92 13.70 5.21
C PRO A 204 -14.75 14.66 5.27
N ASN A 205 -14.08 14.74 6.42
CA ASN A 205 -12.88 15.56 6.55
C ASN A 205 -11.73 14.87 5.81
N VAL A 206 -11.18 15.56 4.82
CA VAL A 206 -9.96 15.15 4.13
C VAL A 206 -8.78 15.68 4.93
N ASP A 207 -8.00 14.78 5.53
CA ASP A 207 -6.81 15.15 6.28
C ASP A 207 -5.56 15.14 5.38
N ARG A 208 -4.41 15.57 5.94
CA ARG A 208 -3.15 15.61 5.17
C ARG A 208 -2.62 14.22 4.80
N ALA A 209 -2.95 13.18 5.56
CA ALA A 209 -2.57 11.81 5.23
C ALA A 209 -3.42 11.27 4.07
N ASP A 210 -4.70 11.64 3.97
CA ASP A 210 -5.51 11.31 2.79
C ASP A 210 -4.90 11.95 1.52
N LEU A 211 -4.54 13.23 1.59
CA LEU A 211 -3.83 13.91 0.49
C LEU A 211 -2.52 13.19 0.14
N ALA A 212 -1.69 12.88 1.14
CA ALA A 212 -0.44 12.16 0.93
C ALA A 212 -0.64 10.79 0.29
N GLN A 213 -1.72 10.08 0.63
CA GLN A 213 -2.05 8.78 0.05
C GLN A 213 -2.36 8.90 -1.45
N ALA A 214 -3.18 9.87 -1.85
CA ALA A 214 -3.46 10.13 -3.26
C ALA A 214 -2.16 10.48 -4.05
N TYR A 215 -1.25 11.24 -3.45
CA TYR A 215 0.06 11.53 -4.05
C TYR A 215 0.99 10.30 -4.12
N VAL A 216 0.94 9.39 -3.14
CA VAL A 216 1.65 8.10 -3.23
C VAL A 216 1.16 7.30 -4.44
N TYR A 217 -0.16 7.24 -4.65
CA TYR A 217 -0.74 6.55 -5.79
C TYR A 217 -0.36 7.19 -7.12
N ALA A 218 -0.39 8.52 -7.22
CA ALA A 218 0.09 9.23 -8.41
C ALA A 218 1.57 8.96 -8.72
N MET A 219 2.42 8.84 -7.70
CA MET A 219 3.84 8.49 -7.89
C MET A 219 4.01 7.05 -8.41
N VAL A 220 3.26 6.09 -7.87
CA VAL A 220 3.29 4.71 -8.36
C VAL A 220 2.76 4.63 -9.80
N GLU A 221 1.70 5.36 -10.12
CA GLU A 221 1.15 5.43 -11.48
C GLU A 221 2.13 6.08 -12.47
N ALA A 222 2.85 7.12 -12.05
CA ALA A 222 3.89 7.72 -12.89
C ALA A 222 5.00 6.70 -13.27
N GLU A 223 5.34 5.78 -12.36
CA GLU A 223 6.26 4.68 -12.68
C GLU A 223 5.65 3.69 -13.66
N ARG A 224 4.37 3.35 -13.48
CA ARG A 224 3.63 2.44 -14.36
C ARG A 224 3.56 2.97 -15.80
N LEU A 225 3.30 4.27 -15.99
CA LEU A 225 3.30 4.95 -17.29
C LEU A 225 4.70 5.11 -17.92
N GLY A 226 5.76 4.62 -17.28
CA GLY A 226 7.13 4.72 -17.78
C GLY A 226 7.67 6.14 -17.78
N LEU A 227 7.20 7.01 -16.88
CA LEU A 227 7.67 8.40 -16.76
C LEU A 227 8.95 8.54 -15.92
N ILE A 228 9.33 7.47 -15.21
CA ILE A 228 10.47 7.45 -14.30
C ILE A 228 11.65 6.76 -14.99
N ARG A 229 12.76 7.49 -15.18
CA ARG A 229 13.93 6.96 -15.90
C ARG A 229 14.63 5.86 -15.12
N ASP A 230 15.38 5.03 -15.86
CA ASP A 230 15.98 3.81 -15.32
C ASP A 230 17.00 4.10 -14.21
N TYR A 231 16.68 3.60 -13.02
CA TYR A 231 17.36 3.86 -11.74
C TYR A 231 18.86 3.52 -11.77
N HIS A 232 19.26 2.50 -12.54
CA HIS A 232 20.64 1.99 -12.55
C HIS A 232 21.67 2.98 -13.14
N ARG A 233 21.24 4.02 -13.85
CA ARG A 233 22.18 5.01 -14.43
C ARG A 233 22.33 6.27 -13.58
N GLU A 234 21.26 6.76 -12.93
CA GLU A 234 21.28 8.01 -12.15
C GLU A 234 20.30 7.98 -10.94
N PRO A 235 20.60 7.24 -9.86
CA PRO A 235 19.71 7.06 -8.70
C PRO A 235 19.24 8.36 -8.04
N TRP A 236 20.05 9.42 -8.10
CA TRP A 236 19.75 10.73 -7.52
C TRP A 236 18.73 11.54 -8.34
N ARG A 237 18.49 11.22 -9.63
CA ARG A 237 17.50 11.92 -10.46
C ARG A 237 16.09 11.35 -10.35
N ALA A 238 15.92 10.16 -9.76
CA ALA A 238 14.63 9.49 -9.66
C ALA A 238 13.58 10.34 -8.91
N PHE A 239 13.98 11.05 -7.84
CA PHE A 239 13.06 11.93 -7.11
C PHE A 239 12.53 13.08 -7.97
N ASP A 240 13.40 13.74 -8.74
CA ASP A 240 12.99 14.84 -9.62
C ASP A 240 12.08 14.33 -10.76
N ASP A 241 12.25 13.09 -11.23
CA ASP A 241 11.35 12.48 -12.21
C ASP A 241 9.94 12.30 -11.63
N TYR A 242 9.80 11.83 -10.38
CA TYR A 242 8.49 11.77 -9.71
C TYR A 242 7.88 13.16 -9.52
N VAL A 243 8.69 14.15 -9.12
CA VAL A 243 8.24 15.54 -8.99
C VAL A 243 7.76 16.08 -10.34
N HIS A 244 8.50 15.88 -11.42
CA HIS A 244 8.09 16.35 -12.75
C HIS A 244 6.84 15.64 -13.25
N ALA A 245 6.73 14.32 -13.06
CA ALA A 245 5.57 13.56 -13.50
C ALA A 245 4.29 13.97 -12.76
N VAL A 246 4.38 14.20 -11.45
CA VAL A 246 3.21 14.44 -10.60
C VAL A 246 2.92 15.91 -10.34
N LEU A 247 3.92 16.79 -10.33
CA LEU A 247 3.76 18.22 -10.06
C LEU A 247 4.11 19.12 -11.24
N GLY A 248 4.80 18.60 -12.27
CA GLY A 248 5.30 19.40 -13.39
C GLY A 248 6.65 20.09 -13.14
N ARG A 249 7.14 20.75 -14.20
CA ARG A 249 8.32 21.63 -14.19
C ARG A 249 7.80 23.04 -13.90
N GLU A 250 8.34 23.69 -12.86
CA GLU A 250 7.96 25.05 -12.39
C GLU A 250 6.69 25.15 -11.51
N PHE A 251 6.53 26.31 -10.86
CA PHE A 251 5.51 26.58 -9.85
C PHE A 251 4.06 26.47 -10.36
N GLN A 252 3.84 26.56 -11.67
CA GLN A 252 2.50 26.47 -12.28
C GLN A 252 2.08 25.03 -12.58
N GLY A 253 3.00 24.07 -12.46
CA GLY A 253 2.78 22.65 -12.72
C GLY A 253 2.73 22.25 -14.18
N SER A 254 3.26 23.09 -15.07
CA SER A 254 3.39 22.78 -16.50
C SER A 254 4.16 21.48 -16.74
N GLY A 255 3.67 20.64 -17.65
CA GLY A 255 4.31 19.37 -18.00
C GLY A 255 4.12 18.26 -16.98
N ALA A 256 3.26 18.43 -15.97
CA ALA A 256 2.75 17.31 -15.19
C ALA A 256 2.03 16.31 -16.11
N ARG A 257 1.97 15.06 -15.69
CA ARG A 257 1.42 13.93 -16.44
C ARG A 257 0.41 13.11 -15.62
N VAL A 258 0.50 13.17 -14.29
CA VAL A 258 -0.40 12.46 -13.39
C VAL A 258 -0.95 13.42 -12.36
N ILE A 259 -2.29 13.53 -12.25
CA ILE A 259 -2.95 14.38 -11.26
C ILE A 259 -3.74 13.53 -10.25
N PRO A 260 -3.39 13.59 -8.96
CA PRO A 260 -4.21 12.99 -7.91
C PRO A 260 -5.37 13.90 -7.48
N GLY A 261 -6.50 13.30 -7.12
CA GLY A 261 -7.66 13.98 -6.55
C GLY A 261 -8.38 13.13 -5.51
N ILE A 262 -9.01 13.79 -4.54
CA ILE A 262 -9.87 13.13 -3.56
C ILE A 262 -11.31 13.51 -3.84
N VAL A 263 -12.16 12.51 -3.99
CA VAL A 263 -13.60 12.70 -4.25
C VAL A 263 -14.38 12.25 -3.03
N ARG A 264 -15.29 13.11 -2.56
CA ARG A 264 -16.09 12.90 -1.35
C ARG A 264 -17.52 13.42 -1.53
N PRO A 265 -18.51 12.93 -0.76
CA PRO A 265 -19.85 13.47 -0.84
C PRO A 265 -19.90 14.89 -0.28
N SER A 266 -20.89 15.65 -0.73
CA SER A 266 -21.22 16.96 -0.17
C SER A 266 -22.71 17.03 0.18
N PRO A 267 -23.12 16.48 1.35
CA PRO A 267 -24.53 16.39 1.75
C PRO A 267 -25.26 17.74 1.77
N THR A 268 -24.54 18.84 2.03
CA THR A 268 -25.11 20.19 2.09
C THR A 268 -24.89 21.01 0.83
N GLY A 269 -24.17 20.48 -0.17
CA GLY A 269 -23.70 21.22 -1.35
C GLY A 269 -22.68 22.34 -1.05
N LYS A 270 -22.37 22.63 0.23
CA LYS A 270 -21.50 23.74 0.63
C LYS A 270 -20.01 23.43 0.52
N ALA A 271 -19.63 22.15 0.60
CA ALA A 271 -18.23 21.73 0.53
C ALA A 271 -17.90 21.28 -0.90
N SER A 272 -16.66 21.52 -1.35
CA SER A 272 -16.22 20.94 -2.62
C SER A 272 -16.22 19.42 -2.52
N ARG A 273 -16.88 18.77 -3.49
CA ARG A 273 -16.89 17.30 -3.68
C ARG A 273 -15.53 16.78 -4.14
N ILE A 274 -14.81 17.60 -4.89
CA ILE A 274 -13.46 17.33 -5.37
C ILE A 274 -12.50 18.16 -4.52
N VAL A 275 -11.56 17.48 -3.86
CA VAL A 275 -10.44 18.09 -3.16
C VAL A 275 -9.19 17.79 -3.96
N ASP A 276 -8.78 18.80 -4.73
CA ASP A 276 -7.51 18.84 -5.44
C ASP A 276 -6.71 20.06 -4.96
N ILE A 277 -5.41 19.87 -4.76
CA ILE A 277 -4.48 20.97 -4.44
C ILE A 277 -3.36 21.04 -5.47
N HIS A 278 -3.53 20.36 -6.61
CA HIS A 278 -2.53 20.29 -7.66
C HIS A 278 -2.39 21.66 -8.33
N PRO A 279 -1.16 22.16 -8.61
CA PRO A 279 -0.95 23.49 -9.18
C PRO A 279 -1.76 23.78 -10.47
N LEU A 280 -1.90 22.78 -11.36
CA LEU A 280 -2.69 22.92 -12.60
C LEU A 280 -4.20 23.07 -12.38
N LEU A 281 -4.74 22.49 -11.31
CA LEU A 281 -6.19 22.48 -11.04
C LEU A 281 -6.60 23.50 -9.98
N CYS A 282 -5.61 24.18 -9.39
CA CYS A 282 -5.79 25.08 -8.28
C CYS A 282 -6.59 26.32 -8.65
N ARG A 283 -7.67 26.55 -7.92
CA ARG A 283 -8.50 27.75 -8.06
C ARG A 283 -7.76 28.98 -7.56
N ASP A 284 -8.08 30.15 -8.11
CA ASP A 284 -7.40 31.40 -7.73
C ASP A 284 -7.59 31.77 -6.25
N GLU A 285 -8.72 31.39 -5.64
CA GLU A 285 -8.93 31.56 -4.20
C GLU A 285 -8.00 30.68 -3.35
N ASP A 286 -7.72 29.46 -3.81
CA ASP A 286 -6.82 28.54 -3.13
C ASP A 286 -5.35 28.95 -3.33
N LYS A 287 -5.01 29.55 -4.49
CA LYS A 287 -3.73 30.24 -4.71
C LYS A 287 -3.54 31.40 -3.73
N LYS A 288 -4.56 32.25 -3.56
CA LYS A 288 -4.53 33.37 -2.59
C LYS A 288 -4.36 32.89 -1.14
N LYS A 289 -4.84 31.69 -0.80
CA LYS A 289 -4.68 31.06 0.52
C LYS A 289 -3.42 30.19 0.64
N ASN A 290 -2.56 30.18 -0.37
CA ASN A 290 -1.36 29.36 -0.48
C ASN A 290 -1.60 27.86 -0.24
N ARG A 291 -2.75 27.34 -0.69
CA ARG A 291 -3.15 25.94 -0.48
C ARG A 291 -2.57 24.97 -1.50
N CYS A 292 -2.16 25.46 -2.66
CA CYS A 292 -1.56 24.69 -3.76
C CYS A 292 -0.09 25.06 -3.95
N ASP A 293 0.62 25.28 -2.85
CA ASP A 293 2.02 25.68 -2.87
C ASP A 293 2.88 24.53 -3.41
N TYR A 294 3.45 24.73 -4.60
CA TYR A 294 4.35 23.78 -5.26
C TYR A 294 5.51 23.37 -4.34
N SER A 295 6.07 24.29 -3.55
CA SER A 295 7.17 24.00 -2.63
C SER A 295 6.73 23.09 -1.49
N GLU A 296 5.54 23.31 -0.92
CA GLU A 296 4.99 22.44 0.13
C GLU A 296 4.62 21.06 -0.42
N LEU A 297 4.10 20.99 -1.64
CA LEU A 297 3.86 19.71 -2.33
C LEU A 297 5.16 18.98 -2.61
N LYS A 298 6.19 19.66 -3.12
CA LYS A 298 7.51 19.06 -3.34
C LYS A 298 8.11 18.52 -2.02
N LYS A 299 7.94 19.25 -0.91
CA LYS A 299 8.30 18.76 0.44
C LYS A 299 7.48 17.55 0.86
N LEU A 300 6.19 17.49 0.52
CA LEU A 300 5.35 16.32 0.78
C LEU A 300 5.85 15.09 0.02
N LEU A 301 6.13 15.21 -1.28
CA LEU A 301 6.71 14.13 -2.09
C LEU A 301 8.05 13.64 -1.52
N ALA A 302 8.91 14.57 -1.06
CA ALA A 302 10.17 14.21 -0.40
C ALA A 302 9.93 13.41 0.91
N ARG A 303 8.95 13.83 1.72
CA ARG A 303 8.56 13.09 2.93
C ARG A 303 7.97 11.71 2.61
N ILE A 304 7.22 11.57 1.51
CA ILE A 304 6.68 10.28 1.05
C ILE A 304 7.81 9.30 0.75
N VAL A 305 8.78 9.69 -0.09
CA VAL A 305 9.93 8.83 -0.43
C VAL A 305 10.73 8.47 0.81
N LEU A 306 11.09 9.46 1.64
CA LEU A 306 11.82 9.23 2.88
C LEU A 306 11.07 8.29 3.84
N ALA A 307 9.75 8.44 3.95
CA ALA A 307 8.92 7.61 4.80
C ALA A 307 8.91 6.15 4.32
N ALA A 308 8.77 5.92 3.01
CA ALA A 308 8.77 4.57 2.45
C ALA A 308 10.13 3.87 2.67
N GLU A 309 11.22 4.55 2.37
CA GLU A 309 12.59 4.06 2.61
C GLU A 309 12.83 3.78 4.10
N HIS A 310 12.44 4.71 4.99
CA HIS A 310 12.60 4.54 6.44
C HIS A 310 11.80 3.37 7.02
N LEU A 311 10.53 3.24 6.63
CA LEU A 311 9.67 2.16 7.13
C LEU A 311 10.17 0.80 6.64
N THR A 312 10.67 0.73 5.41
CA THR A 312 11.27 -0.49 4.83
C THR A 312 12.55 -0.89 5.58
N LEU A 313 13.47 0.06 5.80
CA LEU A 313 14.68 -0.21 6.61
C LEU A 313 14.36 -0.59 8.06
N SER A 314 13.26 -0.09 8.61
CA SER A 314 12.86 -0.37 10.00
C SER A 314 12.48 -1.82 10.24
N VAL A 315 11.96 -2.51 9.22
CA VAL A 315 11.60 -3.95 9.29
C VAL A 315 12.65 -4.87 8.66
N THR A 316 13.58 -4.31 7.88
CA THR A 316 14.69 -5.07 7.28
C THR A 316 15.69 -5.55 8.34
N ASP A 317 16.09 -6.82 8.26
CA ASP A 317 17.15 -7.37 9.10
C ASP A 317 18.52 -7.25 8.39
N PRO A 318 19.43 -6.36 8.84
CA PRO A 318 20.72 -6.19 8.18
C PRO A 318 21.57 -7.46 8.15
N ARG A 319 21.36 -8.39 9.09
CA ARG A 319 22.12 -9.64 9.20
C ARG A 319 21.88 -10.60 8.04
N ARG A 320 20.76 -10.45 7.32
CA ARG A 320 20.44 -11.26 6.14
C ARG A 320 21.14 -10.79 4.88
N HIS A 321 21.44 -9.50 4.78
CA HIS A 321 21.90 -8.88 3.53
C HIS A 321 23.33 -8.35 3.61
N LEU A 322 23.87 -8.11 4.82
CA LEU A 322 25.21 -7.57 5.03
C LEU A 322 26.12 -8.57 5.75
N LYS A 323 27.30 -8.79 5.19
CA LYS A 323 28.42 -9.43 5.90
C LYS A 323 28.84 -8.54 7.07
N ASN A 324 29.06 -9.12 8.26
CA ASN A 324 29.43 -8.40 9.49
C ASN A 324 28.39 -7.35 9.95
N ALA A 325 27.09 -7.61 9.76
CA ALA A 325 26.01 -6.69 10.11
C ALA A 325 26.09 -6.12 11.55
N GLY A 326 26.53 -6.91 12.53
CA GLY A 326 26.71 -6.41 13.91
C GLY A 326 27.74 -5.28 14.02
N ASN A 327 28.85 -5.38 13.27
CA ASN A 327 29.84 -4.30 13.18
C ASN A 327 29.27 -3.10 12.42
N VAL A 328 28.51 -3.33 11.36
CA VAL A 328 27.88 -2.26 10.57
C VAL A 328 26.86 -1.49 11.41
N GLU A 329 25.99 -2.16 12.17
CA GLU A 329 25.02 -1.51 13.05
C GLU A 329 25.73 -0.68 14.14
N ALA A 330 26.82 -1.19 14.72
CA ALA A 330 27.62 -0.46 15.71
C ALA A 330 28.33 0.75 15.09
N LEU A 331 28.90 0.61 13.89
CA LEU A 331 29.59 1.67 13.16
C LEU A 331 28.62 2.76 12.66
N CYS A 332 27.43 2.36 12.23
CA CYS A 332 26.36 3.23 11.75
C CYS A 332 25.36 3.53 12.87
N SER A 333 25.87 3.81 14.07
CA SER A 333 25.08 4.26 15.20
C SER A 333 25.35 5.72 15.54
N VAL A 334 24.31 6.40 16.01
CA VAL A 334 24.35 7.81 16.41
C VAL A 334 24.07 7.95 17.90
N ARG A 335 24.76 8.87 18.57
CA ARG A 335 24.59 9.12 20.01
C ARG A 335 23.27 9.88 20.24
N THR A 336 22.43 9.35 21.12
CA THR A 336 21.17 9.98 21.56
C THR A 336 21.17 10.17 23.08
N LYS A 337 20.19 10.92 23.61
CA LYS A 337 19.97 11.01 25.07
C LYS A 337 19.77 9.63 25.72
N GLY A 338 19.28 8.65 24.97
CA GLY A 338 19.02 7.28 25.42
C GLY A 338 20.07 6.25 24.99
N GLY A 339 21.31 6.69 24.71
CA GLY A 339 22.45 5.86 24.30
C GLY A 339 22.74 5.87 22.80
N MET A 340 23.65 5.00 22.36
CA MET A 340 23.92 4.76 20.93
C MET A 340 22.73 4.02 20.30
N ARG A 341 22.33 4.44 19.09
CA ARG A 341 21.22 3.82 18.34
C ARG A 341 21.62 3.63 16.88
N PRO A 342 21.39 2.44 16.29
CA PRO A 342 21.59 2.24 14.86
C PRO A 342 20.74 3.21 14.04
N VAL A 343 21.36 3.88 13.07
CA VAL A 343 20.71 4.93 12.27
C VAL A 343 19.60 4.35 11.39
N PHE A 344 19.74 3.10 10.90
CA PHE A 344 18.78 2.45 10.01
C PHE A 344 17.39 2.27 10.63
N ARG A 345 17.30 2.19 11.97
CA ARG A 345 16.03 2.03 12.72
C ARG A 345 15.64 3.30 13.48
N ARG A 346 16.39 4.37 13.33
CA ARG A 346 16.10 5.67 13.92
C ARG A 346 15.13 6.41 13.01
N VAL A 347 14.10 7.02 13.61
CA VAL A 347 13.23 7.94 12.86
C VAL A 347 14.07 9.13 12.40
N PRO A 348 14.05 9.46 11.10
CA PRO A 348 14.80 10.58 10.57
C PRO A 348 14.51 11.91 11.29
N ASP A 349 15.58 12.58 11.70
CA ASP A 349 15.52 13.95 12.19
C ASP A 349 15.35 14.93 11.01
N PRO A 350 14.95 16.19 11.26
CA PRO A 350 14.89 17.20 10.21
C PRO A 350 16.23 17.33 9.48
N PHE A 351 16.21 17.29 8.15
CA PHE A 351 17.39 17.54 7.31
C PHE A 351 17.00 18.30 6.04
N SER A 352 18.00 18.91 5.38
CA SER A 352 17.81 19.62 4.11
C SER A 352 18.60 18.92 3.01
N TYR A 353 17.96 18.74 1.86
CA TYR A 353 18.58 18.21 0.66
C TYR A 353 18.07 18.97 -0.57
N GLY A 354 18.97 19.49 -1.40
CA GLY A 354 18.60 20.25 -2.60
C GLY A 354 17.72 21.48 -2.31
N GLY A 355 17.90 22.12 -1.15
CA GLY A 355 17.06 23.24 -0.70
C GLY A 355 15.70 22.84 -0.12
N ILE A 356 15.39 21.54 -0.04
CA ILE A 356 14.12 21.01 0.47
C ILE A 356 14.32 20.61 1.94
N GLU A 357 13.77 21.40 2.86
CA GLU A 357 13.71 21.02 4.27
C GLU A 357 12.68 19.91 4.47
N THR A 358 13.18 18.73 4.84
CA THR A 358 12.38 17.53 5.07
C THR A 358 12.29 17.25 6.56
N ARG A 359 11.10 17.45 7.12
CA ARG A 359 10.76 17.13 8.50
C ARG A 359 9.51 16.26 8.53
N MET A 360 9.64 15.02 8.99
CA MET A 360 8.49 14.16 9.22
C MET A 360 7.71 14.63 10.45
N PRO A 361 6.36 14.69 10.37
CA PRO A 361 5.53 15.02 11.53
C PRO A 361 5.63 13.90 12.58
N MET A 362 5.72 14.31 13.84
CA MET A 362 5.85 13.41 14.98
C MET A 362 5.15 14.01 16.20
N GLY A 363 4.52 13.16 16.99
CA GLY A 363 3.82 13.56 18.22
C GLY A 363 4.62 13.22 19.48
N ASN A 364 4.20 13.82 20.59
CA ASN A 364 4.67 13.46 21.92
C ASN A 364 3.47 13.01 22.78
N PRO A 365 3.29 11.69 23.03
CA PRO A 365 2.14 11.18 23.78
C PRO A 365 2.23 11.46 25.29
N THR A 366 3.38 11.91 25.81
CA THR A 366 3.55 12.22 27.24
C THR A 366 3.37 13.71 27.57
N ARG A 367 2.95 14.52 26.60
CA ARG A 367 2.75 15.97 26.80
C ARG A 367 1.38 16.26 27.42
N THR A 368 1.35 17.14 28.42
CA THR A 368 0.10 17.66 29.02
C THR A 368 0.00 19.18 28.80
N PRO A 369 -1.10 19.69 28.21
CA PRO A 369 -2.16 18.95 27.52
C PRO A 369 -1.63 18.28 26.24
N LEU A 370 -2.30 17.21 25.81
CA LEU A 370 -1.98 16.54 24.55
C LEU A 370 -2.10 17.51 23.38
N LYS A 371 -1.17 17.41 22.43
CA LYS A 371 -1.19 18.20 21.19
C LYS A 371 -1.30 17.28 19.99
N TRP A 372 -1.71 17.86 18.86
CA TRP A 372 -1.65 17.17 17.57
C TRP A 372 -0.22 16.65 17.29
N PRO A 373 -0.06 15.45 16.70
CA PRO A 373 -1.10 14.52 16.26
C PRO A 373 -1.68 13.64 17.38
N CYS A 374 -1.07 13.59 18.57
CA CYS A 374 -1.46 12.68 19.66
C CYS A 374 -2.90 12.89 20.15
N LEU A 375 -3.40 14.12 20.12
CA LEU A 375 -4.78 14.44 20.52
C LEU A 375 -5.83 13.63 19.74
N VAL A 376 -5.58 13.36 18.46
CA VAL A 376 -6.49 12.66 17.54
C VAL A 376 -6.08 11.20 17.30
N CYS A 377 -5.11 10.68 18.06
CA CYS A 377 -4.71 9.28 17.99
C CYS A 377 -5.65 8.42 18.86
N PRO A 378 -6.07 7.23 18.39
CA PRO A 378 -6.77 6.25 19.23
C PRO A 378 -5.96 5.85 20.46
N ASP A 379 -6.64 5.43 21.53
CA ASP A 379 -6.02 5.12 22.83
C ASP A 379 -4.94 4.07 22.75
N ASN A 380 -5.20 2.97 22.04
CA ASN A 380 -4.23 1.89 21.88
C ASN A 380 -2.94 2.35 21.16
N VAL A 381 -3.04 3.29 20.21
CA VAL A 381 -1.88 3.91 19.56
C VAL A 381 -1.15 4.83 20.54
N ARG A 382 -1.87 5.61 21.35
CA ARG A 382 -1.27 6.49 22.36
C ARG A 382 -0.52 5.69 23.43
N GLU A 383 -1.13 4.64 23.95
CA GLU A 383 -0.56 3.74 24.95
C GLU A 383 0.71 3.09 24.43
N ALA A 384 0.64 2.50 23.23
CA ALA A 384 1.81 1.91 22.58
C ALA A 384 2.92 2.93 22.34
N CYS A 385 2.59 4.15 21.90
CA CYS A 385 3.58 5.20 21.67
C CYS A 385 4.26 5.60 22.99
N SER A 386 3.49 5.73 24.08
CA SER A 386 4.04 5.96 25.42
C SER A 386 5.01 4.86 25.84
N LEU A 387 4.67 3.60 25.59
CA LEU A 387 5.50 2.45 25.97
C LEU A 387 6.77 2.33 25.11
N TYR A 388 6.61 2.25 23.78
CA TYR A 388 7.70 1.89 22.85
C TYR A 388 8.53 3.07 22.36
N VAL A 389 7.94 4.26 22.23
CA VAL A 389 8.62 5.44 21.67
C VAL A 389 9.18 6.32 22.78
N MET A 390 8.38 6.56 23.82
CA MET A 390 8.76 7.43 24.94
C MET A 390 9.41 6.70 26.11
N LYS A 391 9.63 5.37 25.98
CA LYS A 391 10.23 4.48 26.99
C LYS A 391 9.49 4.52 28.34
N GLY A 392 8.16 4.41 28.26
CA GLY A 392 7.17 4.37 29.33
C GLY A 392 7.30 5.47 30.36
N GLY A 393 6.32 6.38 30.36
CA GLY A 393 6.18 7.43 31.38
C GLY A 393 5.99 6.87 32.80
N ASN A 394 4.96 7.32 33.50
CA ASN A 394 4.73 7.10 34.94
C ASN A 394 4.63 5.61 35.41
N LEU A 395 4.85 4.62 34.54
CA LEU A 395 4.87 3.18 34.81
C LEU A 395 6.28 2.61 35.12
N TYR A 396 7.36 3.37 34.89
CA TYR A 396 8.73 2.88 35.04
C TYR A 396 9.24 2.95 36.49
N THR A 397 8.86 1.98 37.31
CA THR A 397 9.72 1.58 38.44
C THR A 397 10.96 0.85 37.90
N PRO A 398 12.11 0.86 38.61
CA PRO A 398 13.27 0.07 38.21
C PRO A 398 12.95 -1.42 37.98
N ASP A 399 12.05 -1.96 38.80
CA ASP A 399 11.60 -3.36 38.70
C ASP A 399 10.76 -3.61 37.46
N PHE A 400 9.82 -2.71 37.14
CA PHE A 400 9.06 -2.79 35.89
C PHE A 400 9.96 -2.66 34.67
N ALA A 401 10.98 -1.80 34.71
CA ALA A 401 11.93 -1.65 33.60
C ALA A 401 12.73 -2.94 33.35
N LYS A 402 13.13 -3.65 34.42
CA LYS A 402 13.83 -4.93 34.33
C LYS A 402 12.90 -6.03 33.81
N PHE A 403 11.68 -6.10 34.34
CA PHE A 403 10.61 -7.00 33.91
C PHE A 403 10.30 -6.83 32.41
N PHE A 404 9.98 -5.60 32.00
CA PHE A 404 9.62 -5.27 30.62
C PHE A 404 10.75 -5.55 29.64
N LYS A 405 12.02 -5.35 30.03
CA LYS A 405 13.18 -5.65 29.19
C LYS A 405 13.25 -7.13 28.77
N VAL A 406 12.84 -8.06 29.63
CA VAL A 406 12.85 -9.50 29.32
C VAL A 406 11.77 -9.81 28.27
N ILE A 407 10.54 -9.39 28.53
CA ILE A 407 9.40 -9.63 27.63
C ILE A 407 9.65 -8.95 26.27
N ASN A 408 10.11 -7.70 26.29
CA ASN A 408 10.39 -6.94 25.08
C ASN A 408 11.45 -7.61 24.21
N LYS A 409 12.48 -8.22 24.83
CA LYS A 409 13.51 -8.96 24.09
C LYS A 409 12.92 -10.16 23.35
N GLU A 410 12.07 -10.96 24.00
CA GLU A 410 11.45 -12.12 23.36
C GLU A 410 10.43 -11.70 22.29
N ALA A 411 9.64 -10.66 22.55
CA ALA A 411 8.72 -10.09 21.57
C ALA A 411 9.46 -9.62 20.30
N TRP A 412 10.60 -8.92 20.44
CA TRP A 412 11.40 -8.51 19.28
C TRP A 412 12.00 -9.68 18.51
N LYS A 413 12.43 -10.76 19.19
CA LYS A 413 12.87 -11.98 18.48
C LYS A 413 11.75 -12.56 17.62
N ALA A 414 10.54 -12.67 18.17
CA ALA A 414 9.37 -13.15 17.42
C ALA A 414 9.08 -12.24 16.21
N ARG A 415 9.14 -10.92 16.38
CA ARG A 415 8.95 -9.95 15.27
C ARG A 415 9.99 -10.13 14.17
N PHE A 416 11.26 -10.31 14.50
CA PHE A 416 12.29 -10.56 13.47
C PHE A 416 12.10 -11.90 12.74
N ALA A 417 11.54 -12.91 13.40
CA ALA A 417 11.14 -14.15 12.73
C ALA A 417 9.95 -13.91 11.77
N ILE A 418 8.97 -13.08 12.16
CA ILE A 418 7.86 -12.69 11.29
C ILE A 418 8.36 -11.87 10.09
N TYR A 419 9.24 -10.88 10.29
CA TYR A 419 9.84 -10.14 9.18
C TYR A 419 10.61 -11.08 8.25
N SER A 420 11.35 -12.02 8.83
CA SER A 420 12.06 -13.05 8.06
C SER A 420 11.15 -13.91 7.19
N TYR A 421 9.93 -14.22 7.67
CA TYR A 421 8.93 -14.92 6.89
C TYR A 421 8.35 -14.03 5.78
N ARG A 422 8.01 -12.77 6.09
CA ARG A 422 7.54 -11.78 5.12
C ARG A 422 8.55 -11.54 4.00
N GLU A 423 9.83 -11.48 4.32
CA GLU A 423 10.93 -11.36 3.37
C GLU A 423 10.92 -12.49 2.34
N ASN A 424 10.70 -13.73 2.79
CA ASN A 424 10.58 -14.90 1.92
C ASN A 424 9.26 -14.89 1.14
N ALA A 425 8.17 -14.40 1.74
CA ALA A 425 6.87 -14.33 1.10
C ALA A 425 6.82 -13.35 -0.08
N LEU A 426 7.60 -12.27 -0.01
CA LEU A 426 7.69 -11.23 -1.04
C LEU A 426 8.78 -11.50 -2.08
N ALA A 427 9.71 -12.42 -1.80
CA ALA A 427 10.81 -12.78 -2.68
C ALA A 427 10.38 -13.19 -4.11
N PRO A 428 9.29 -13.96 -4.32
CA PRO A 428 8.84 -14.32 -5.66
C PRO A 428 8.51 -13.08 -6.51
N TYR A 429 7.82 -12.08 -5.93
CA TYR A 429 7.48 -10.84 -6.63
C TYR A 429 8.74 -10.09 -7.08
N LYS A 430 9.69 -9.90 -6.16
CA LYS A 430 10.92 -9.17 -6.49
C LYS A 430 11.74 -9.88 -7.57
N SER A 431 11.83 -11.21 -7.48
CA SER A 431 12.55 -12.01 -8.46
C SER A 431 11.89 -11.96 -9.84
N LEU A 432 10.56 -12.00 -9.92
CA LEU A 432 9.82 -11.78 -11.17
C LEU A 432 10.17 -10.42 -11.77
N ARG A 433 10.12 -9.35 -10.97
CA ARG A 433 10.47 -8.00 -11.41
C ARG A 433 11.90 -7.93 -11.95
N GLU A 434 12.88 -8.42 -11.20
CA GLU A 434 14.29 -8.36 -11.60
C GLU A 434 14.54 -9.11 -12.91
N LEU A 435 13.96 -10.31 -13.06
CA LEU A 435 14.05 -11.10 -14.29
C LEU A 435 13.39 -10.37 -15.47
N ALA A 436 12.17 -9.85 -15.29
CA ALA A 436 11.44 -9.17 -16.34
C ALA A 436 12.11 -7.86 -16.79
N LEU A 437 12.65 -7.07 -15.86
CA LEU A 437 13.36 -5.83 -16.20
C LEU A 437 14.68 -6.07 -16.94
N HIS A 438 15.34 -7.20 -16.69
CA HIS A 438 16.64 -7.54 -17.27
C HIS A 438 16.51 -8.29 -18.61
N TYR A 439 15.60 -9.26 -18.70
CA TYR A 439 15.48 -10.17 -19.85
C TYR A 439 14.20 -9.97 -20.68
N GLY A 440 13.28 -9.11 -20.24
CA GLY A 440 11.90 -9.08 -20.74
C GLY A 440 11.09 -10.29 -20.24
N ILE A 441 9.82 -10.39 -20.61
CA ILE A 441 8.99 -11.57 -20.30
C ILE A 441 9.04 -12.51 -21.50
N SER A 442 9.62 -13.69 -21.33
CA SER A 442 9.70 -14.71 -22.39
C SER A 442 9.79 -16.12 -21.81
N THR A 443 9.61 -17.14 -22.64
CA THR A 443 9.82 -18.55 -22.27
C THR A 443 11.23 -18.83 -21.74
N ARG A 444 12.24 -18.03 -22.14
CA ARG A 444 13.59 -18.11 -21.58
C ARG A 444 13.61 -17.70 -20.10
N VAL A 445 12.86 -16.68 -19.72
CA VAL A 445 12.71 -16.28 -18.31
C VAL A 445 12.05 -17.38 -17.47
N LEU A 446 11.12 -18.15 -18.04
CA LEU A 446 10.59 -19.34 -17.36
C LEU A 446 11.69 -20.36 -17.09
N SER A 447 12.60 -20.62 -18.03
CA SER A 447 13.67 -21.61 -17.83
C SER A 447 14.68 -21.22 -16.74
N GLU A 448 14.95 -19.92 -16.58
CA GLU A 448 15.88 -19.41 -15.54
C GLU A 448 15.17 -19.21 -14.19
N GLY A 449 13.96 -18.65 -14.19
CA GLY A 449 13.17 -18.33 -12.99
C GLY A 449 12.47 -19.52 -12.33
N SER A 450 12.10 -20.54 -13.10
CA SER A 450 11.41 -21.77 -12.60
C SER A 450 12.24 -22.57 -11.59
N SER A 451 13.55 -22.35 -11.55
CA SER A 451 14.46 -23.07 -10.64
C SER A 451 14.35 -22.60 -9.17
N ILE A 452 13.90 -21.37 -8.92
CA ILE A 452 13.82 -20.78 -7.57
C ILE A 452 12.36 -20.54 -7.16
N TYR A 453 11.51 -20.07 -8.06
CA TYR A 453 10.09 -19.80 -7.81
C TYR A 453 9.22 -20.43 -8.91
N ARG A 454 8.00 -20.84 -8.54
CA ARG A 454 7.07 -21.44 -9.50
C ARG A 454 6.36 -20.32 -10.27
N LEU A 455 6.82 -20.11 -11.49
CA LEU A 455 6.37 -19.12 -12.46
C LEU A 455 5.95 -19.85 -13.73
N ASP A 456 4.85 -19.44 -14.35
CA ASP A 456 4.38 -19.98 -15.62
C ASP A 456 3.87 -18.87 -16.55
N LEU A 457 3.94 -19.10 -17.86
CA LEU A 457 3.47 -18.20 -18.91
C LEU A 457 2.33 -18.88 -19.64
N PHE A 458 1.17 -18.25 -19.67
CA PHE A 458 -0.01 -18.77 -20.31
C PHE A 458 -0.28 -18.06 -21.64
N ASP A 459 -0.64 -18.83 -22.65
CA ASP A 459 -0.92 -18.33 -23.99
C ASP A 459 -2.14 -17.40 -23.96
N GLU A 460 -3.17 -17.78 -23.20
CA GLU A 460 -4.43 -17.05 -23.07
C GLU A 460 -5.02 -17.18 -21.66
N ALA A 461 -5.73 -16.14 -21.23
CA ALA A 461 -6.59 -16.15 -20.06
C ALA A 461 -8.00 -15.67 -20.39
N TYR A 462 -9.00 -16.15 -19.67
CA TYR A 462 -10.38 -15.67 -19.78
C TYR A 462 -11.13 -15.90 -18.48
N VAL A 463 -12.25 -15.21 -18.31
CA VAL A 463 -13.11 -15.37 -17.13
C VAL A 463 -14.19 -16.41 -17.43
N ASP A 464 -14.33 -17.40 -16.54
CA ASP A 464 -15.36 -18.44 -16.58
C ASP A 464 -16.09 -18.48 -15.23
N GLY A 465 -17.26 -17.86 -15.18
CA GLY A 465 -18.00 -17.62 -13.94
C GLY A 465 -17.18 -16.77 -12.96
N ASP A 466 -16.91 -17.30 -11.77
CA ASP A 466 -16.13 -16.62 -10.73
C ASP A 466 -14.62 -16.84 -10.84
N GLU A 467 -14.15 -17.64 -11.80
CA GLU A 467 -12.75 -18.03 -11.91
C GLU A 467 -12.05 -17.40 -13.11
N LEU A 468 -10.75 -17.14 -12.95
CA LEU A 468 -9.87 -16.84 -14.08
C LEU A 468 -9.26 -18.15 -14.57
N VAL A 469 -9.50 -18.49 -15.83
CA VAL A 469 -8.96 -19.67 -16.49
C VAL A 469 -7.74 -19.28 -17.30
N LEU A 470 -6.63 -19.99 -17.08
CA LEU A 470 -5.36 -19.79 -17.75
C LEU A 470 -5.07 -21.02 -18.61
N THR A 471 -4.71 -20.82 -19.87
CA THR A 471 -4.46 -21.92 -20.80
C THR A 471 -3.13 -21.78 -21.52
N ARG A 472 -2.44 -22.91 -21.70
CA ARG A 472 -1.24 -22.98 -22.54
C ARG A 472 -1.04 -24.36 -23.11
N ARG A 473 -0.25 -24.46 -24.17
CA ARG A 473 0.25 -25.77 -24.61
C ARG A 473 1.24 -26.36 -23.59
N PRO A 474 1.26 -27.69 -23.40
CA PRO A 474 2.32 -28.33 -22.64
C PRO A 474 3.68 -28.12 -23.32
N LEU A 475 4.71 -27.91 -22.53
CA LEU A 475 6.07 -27.82 -23.02
C LEU A 475 6.52 -29.20 -23.47
N ARG A 476 7.34 -29.26 -24.53
CA ARG A 476 7.83 -30.53 -25.10
C ARG A 476 8.40 -31.49 -24.05
N TRP A 477 9.18 -30.97 -23.10
CA TRP A 477 9.79 -31.78 -22.04
C TRP A 477 8.80 -32.23 -20.96
N GLU A 478 7.68 -31.53 -20.76
CA GLU A 478 6.60 -31.95 -19.85
C GLU A 478 5.88 -33.18 -20.42
N ILE A 479 5.66 -33.19 -21.73
CA ILE A 479 5.12 -34.35 -22.47
C ILE A 479 6.09 -35.53 -22.41
N GLU A 480 7.36 -35.29 -22.75
CA GLU A 480 8.40 -36.33 -22.77
C GLU A 480 8.61 -36.99 -21.39
N LYS A 481 8.43 -36.23 -20.30
CA LYS A 481 8.59 -36.73 -18.92
C LYS A 481 7.28 -37.13 -18.24
N ASN A 482 6.15 -36.98 -18.93
CA ASN A 482 4.80 -37.13 -18.36
C ASN A 482 4.64 -36.39 -17.01
N HIS A 483 5.13 -35.15 -16.95
CA HIS A 483 5.14 -34.33 -15.75
C HIS A 483 4.90 -32.86 -16.09
N LEU A 484 3.72 -32.36 -15.73
CA LEU A 484 3.36 -30.95 -15.90
C LEU A 484 4.02 -30.10 -14.82
N PHE A 485 4.75 -29.08 -15.25
CA PHE A 485 5.36 -28.08 -14.41
C PHE A 485 4.60 -26.76 -14.59
N THR A 486 3.50 -26.65 -13.86
CA THR A 486 2.70 -25.43 -13.77
C THR A 486 2.41 -25.08 -12.32
N LEU A 487 1.54 -24.11 -12.06
CA LEU A 487 1.06 -23.74 -10.74
C LEU A 487 0.45 -24.95 -10.00
N ARG A 488 0.44 -24.91 -8.66
CA ARG A 488 -0.06 -26.03 -7.85
C ARG A 488 -1.44 -25.74 -7.30
N GLU A 489 -2.31 -26.74 -7.33
CA GLU A 489 -3.63 -26.69 -6.69
C GLU A 489 -3.53 -26.31 -5.21
N GLY A 490 -4.47 -25.49 -4.75
CA GLY A 490 -4.56 -24.97 -3.39
C GLY A 490 -3.51 -23.90 -3.03
N LYS A 491 -2.63 -23.49 -3.97
CA LYS A 491 -1.64 -22.44 -3.71
C LYS A 491 -2.16 -21.05 -4.11
N PRO A 492 -1.82 -20.00 -3.35
CA PRO A 492 -2.07 -18.63 -3.77
C PRO A 492 -1.25 -18.28 -5.02
N VAL A 493 -1.85 -17.49 -5.90
CA VAL A 493 -1.25 -17.06 -7.16
C VAL A 493 -1.55 -15.59 -7.42
N ALA A 494 -0.59 -14.90 -8.03
CA ALA A 494 -0.77 -13.61 -8.67
C ALA A 494 -0.62 -13.79 -10.18
N VAL A 495 -1.65 -13.41 -10.94
CA VAL A 495 -1.66 -13.45 -12.41
C VAL A 495 -1.57 -12.02 -12.92
N PHE A 496 -0.58 -11.73 -13.75
CA PHE A 496 -0.32 -10.41 -14.32
C PHE A 496 -0.68 -10.42 -15.81
N LEU A 497 -1.56 -9.51 -16.21
CA LEU A 497 -1.95 -9.34 -17.61
C LEU A 497 -0.77 -8.81 -18.44
N ASN A 498 -0.84 -8.98 -19.76
CA ASN A 498 0.19 -8.50 -20.67
C ASN A 498 -0.10 -7.08 -21.15
N GLU A 499 0.33 -6.09 -20.37
CA GLU A 499 0.27 -4.69 -20.76
C GLU A 499 1.60 -4.26 -21.40
N GLU A 500 1.64 -4.17 -22.74
CA GLU A 500 2.86 -3.83 -23.49
C GLU A 500 3.48 -2.49 -23.09
N ASN A 501 2.65 -1.52 -22.72
CA ASN A 501 3.07 -0.19 -22.27
C ASN A 501 3.64 -0.19 -20.85
N VAL A 502 3.52 -1.28 -20.09
CA VAL A 502 3.96 -1.39 -18.69
C VAL A 502 5.13 -2.35 -18.58
N ARG A 503 6.33 -1.79 -18.34
CA ARG A 503 7.59 -2.55 -18.30
C ARG A 503 7.74 -3.41 -17.03
N ASP A 504 7.34 -2.90 -15.87
CA ASP A 504 7.43 -3.65 -14.61
C ASP A 504 6.18 -4.54 -14.46
N PRO A 505 6.30 -5.89 -14.45
CA PRO A 505 5.14 -6.77 -14.34
C PRO A 505 4.33 -6.53 -13.06
N LEU A 506 4.96 -6.04 -11.99
CA LEU A 506 4.31 -5.82 -10.71
C LEU A 506 3.46 -4.54 -10.65
N LEU A 507 3.50 -3.74 -11.70
CA LEU A 507 2.64 -2.58 -11.89
C LEU A 507 1.55 -2.85 -12.92
N ARG A 508 1.42 -4.09 -13.40
CA ARG A 508 0.37 -4.48 -14.35
C ARG A 508 -0.93 -4.79 -13.63
N ILE A 509 -2.04 -4.74 -14.36
CA ILE A 509 -3.33 -5.27 -13.93
C ILE A 509 -3.14 -6.73 -13.51
N SER A 510 -3.58 -7.05 -12.30
CA SER A 510 -3.25 -8.33 -11.65
C SER A 510 -4.42 -8.96 -10.93
N PHE A 511 -4.62 -10.26 -11.15
CA PHE A 511 -5.60 -11.06 -10.44
C PHE A 511 -4.92 -11.83 -9.31
N HIS A 512 -5.44 -11.73 -8.09
CA HIS A 512 -4.95 -12.47 -6.94
C HIS A 512 -5.98 -13.47 -6.45
N GLY A 513 -5.60 -14.75 -6.42
CA GLY A 513 -6.52 -15.83 -6.04
C GLY A 513 -5.78 -17.08 -5.58
N THR A 514 -6.50 -18.20 -5.57
CA THR A 514 -5.99 -19.53 -5.26
C THR A 514 -6.24 -20.44 -6.44
N VAL A 515 -5.24 -21.24 -6.81
CA VAL A 515 -5.41 -22.26 -7.86
C VAL A 515 -6.44 -23.29 -7.39
N SER A 516 -7.59 -23.35 -8.04
CA SER A 516 -8.68 -24.28 -7.68
C SER A 516 -8.49 -25.64 -8.32
N SER A 517 -8.03 -25.68 -9.57
CA SER A 517 -7.72 -26.93 -10.28
C SER A 517 -6.66 -26.74 -11.36
N VAL A 518 -5.95 -27.83 -11.65
CA VAL A 518 -5.00 -27.95 -12.76
C VAL A 518 -5.37 -29.19 -13.55
N SER A 519 -5.65 -29.02 -14.84
CA SER A 519 -6.03 -30.13 -15.71
C SER A 519 -5.28 -30.09 -17.03
N TYR A 520 -5.19 -31.23 -17.68
CA TYR A 520 -4.64 -31.36 -19.02
C TYR A 520 -5.71 -31.93 -19.94
N ASN A 521 -6.14 -31.11 -20.90
CA ASN A 521 -7.09 -31.49 -21.92
C ASN A 521 -6.36 -32.22 -23.04
N THR A 522 -6.44 -33.55 -23.04
CA THR A 522 -5.80 -34.41 -24.04
C THR A 522 -6.35 -34.22 -25.45
N GLU A 523 -7.60 -33.77 -25.61
CA GLU A 523 -8.21 -33.56 -26.93
C GLU A 523 -7.71 -32.29 -27.59
N ARG A 524 -7.45 -31.25 -26.79
CA ARG A 524 -6.97 -29.94 -27.26
C ARG A 524 -5.45 -29.77 -27.16
N ASP A 525 -4.76 -30.71 -26.50
CA ASP A 525 -3.34 -30.60 -26.16
C ASP A 525 -3.04 -29.31 -25.37
N MET A 526 -3.82 -29.07 -24.32
CA MET A 526 -3.78 -27.83 -23.52
C MET A 526 -3.75 -28.12 -22.02
N VAL A 527 -2.87 -27.42 -21.31
CA VAL A 527 -2.89 -27.29 -19.85
C VAL A 527 -3.86 -26.18 -19.49
N GLU A 528 -4.81 -26.47 -18.61
CA GLU A 528 -5.78 -25.52 -18.07
C GLU A 528 -5.57 -25.37 -16.56
N VAL A 529 -5.40 -24.14 -16.11
CA VAL A 529 -5.27 -23.80 -14.69
C VAL A 529 -6.39 -22.83 -14.33
N ARG A 530 -7.21 -23.21 -13.34
CA ARG A 530 -8.30 -22.37 -12.83
C ARG A 530 -7.87 -21.67 -11.55
N VAL A 531 -8.14 -20.38 -11.49
CA VAL A 531 -7.82 -19.53 -10.33
C VAL A 531 -9.10 -18.95 -9.76
N ALA A 532 -9.43 -19.39 -8.55
CA ALA A 532 -10.61 -18.95 -7.82
C ALA A 532 -10.30 -17.77 -6.87
N PRO A 533 -11.30 -16.92 -6.57
CA PRO A 533 -11.19 -15.90 -5.55
C PRO A 533 -10.88 -16.49 -4.17
N ALA A 534 -9.94 -15.90 -3.43
CA ALA A 534 -9.50 -16.42 -2.14
C ALA A 534 -10.55 -16.31 -1.02
N ASN A 535 -11.54 -15.42 -1.17
CA ASN A 535 -12.62 -15.17 -0.22
C ASN A 535 -13.83 -14.51 -0.90
N LYS A 536 -14.92 -14.33 -0.13
CA LYS A 536 -16.17 -13.72 -0.57
C LYS A 536 -15.98 -12.33 -1.21
N LEU A 537 -15.17 -11.46 -0.59
CA LEU A 537 -14.95 -10.10 -1.09
C LEU A 537 -14.11 -10.09 -2.38
N SER A 538 -13.13 -10.99 -2.51
CA SER A 538 -12.32 -11.08 -3.73
C SER A 538 -13.09 -11.55 -4.97
N ARG A 539 -14.34 -12.00 -4.84
CA ARG A 539 -15.20 -12.27 -6.00
C ARG A 539 -15.50 -11.02 -6.83
N ILE A 540 -15.34 -9.82 -6.27
CA ILE A 540 -15.40 -8.61 -7.09
C ILE A 540 -14.34 -8.61 -8.21
N TYR A 541 -13.20 -9.30 -8.02
CA TYR A 541 -12.16 -9.35 -9.05
C TYR A 541 -12.59 -10.10 -10.30
N SER A 542 -13.39 -11.17 -10.23
CA SER A 542 -13.89 -11.85 -11.43
C SER A 542 -14.76 -10.89 -12.26
N MET A 543 -15.63 -10.14 -11.59
CA MET A 543 -16.49 -9.13 -12.23
C MET A 543 -15.68 -7.99 -12.88
N ILE A 544 -14.65 -7.49 -12.18
CA ILE A 544 -13.74 -6.47 -12.73
C ILE A 544 -12.97 -7.02 -13.93
N PHE A 545 -12.48 -8.26 -13.85
CA PHE A 545 -11.71 -8.89 -14.91
C PHE A 545 -12.57 -9.28 -16.12
N GLU A 546 -13.84 -9.63 -15.94
CA GLU A 546 -14.77 -9.86 -17.05
C GLU A 546 -14.91 -8.58 -17.89
N ARG A 547 -15.00 -7.43 -17.21
CA ARG A 547 -14.98 -6.14 -17.90
C ARG A 547 -13.66 -5.90 -18.63
N TYR A 548 -12.52 -6.13 -17.99
CA TYR A 548 -11.23 -5.97 -18.65
C TYR A 548 -11.06 -6.91 -19.83
N TYR A 549 -11.57 -8.13 -19.75
CA TYR A 549 -11.58 -9.05 -20.87
C TYR A 549 -12.37 -8.47 -22.04
N ASN A 550 -13.56 -7.92 -21.78
CA ASN A 550 -14.38 -7.31 -22.82
C ASN A 550 -13.80 -6.01 -23.43
N GLU A 551 -13.05 -5.22 -22.65
CA GLU A 551 -12.49 -3.94 -23.10
C GLU A 551 -11.07 -4.05 -23.67
N TYR A 552 -10.25 -4.95 -23.13
CA TYR A 552 -8.80 -5.05 -23.35
C TYR A 552 -8.37 -6.48 -23.67
N GLN A 553 -9.11 -7.19 -24.53
CA GLN A 553 -8.85 -8.60 -24.89
C GLN A 553 -7.37 -8.93 -25.15
N GLN A 554 -6.64 -8.03 -25.81
CA GLN A 554 -5.23 -8.23 -26.13
C GLN A 554 -4.33 -8.43 -24.89
N ALA A 555 -4.70 -7.83 -23.74
CA ALA A 555 -3.95 -7.96 -22.50
C ALA A 555 -4.09 -9.35 -21.84
N PHE A 556 -5.04 -10.17 -22.29
CA PHE A 556 -5.28 -11.52 -21.79
C PHE A 556 -4.47 -12.60 -22.53
N TYR A 557 -3.65 -12.21 -23.52
CA TYR A 557 -2.68 -13.10 -24.15
C TYR A 557 -1.29 -12.98 -23.52
N ASN A 558 -0.54 -14.07 -23.46
CA ASN A 558 0.81 -14.11 -22.89
C ASN A 558 0.86 -13.63 -21.42
N VAL A 559 -0.07 -14.11 -20.59
CA VAL A 559 -0.16 -13.70 -19.19
C VAL A 559 0.82 -14.46 -18.32
N VAL A 560 1.35 -13.78 -17.31
CA VAL A 560 2.33 -14.36 -16.40
C VAL A 560 1.66 -14.70 -15.09
N ALA A 561 1.81 -15.94 -14.61
CA ALA A 561 1.28 -16.33 -13.32
C ALA A 561 2.39 -16.80 -12.39
N LEU A 562 2.36 -16.28 -11.16
CA LEU A 562 3.38 -16.48 -10.15
C LEU A 562 2.74 -17.11 -8.91
N GLU A 563 3.26 -18.25 -8.47
CA GLU A 563 2.90 -18.80 -7.16
C GLU A 563 3.45 -17.88 -6.05
N VAL A 564 2.57 -17.43 -5.15
CA VAL A 564 2.90 -16.47 -4.09
C VAL A 564 2.52 -17.04 -2.73
N ASN A 565 3.13 -16.49 -1.68
CA ASN A 565 2.79 -16.85 -0.30
C ASN A 565 1.73 -15.91 0.27
N VAL A 566 0.96 -16.40 1.24
CA VAL A 566 -0.03 -15.57 1.96
C VAL A 566 0.69 -14.56 2.87
N GLU A 567 0.36 -13.29 2.75
CA GLU A 567 0.86 -12.20 3.60
C GLU A 567 0.04 -12.12 4.90
N LEU A 568 0.47 -12.82 5.95
CA LEU A 568 -0.17 -12.81 7.28
C LEU A 568 0.53 -11.91 8.31
N THR A 569 1.64 -11.26 7.92
CA THR A 569 2.55 -10.51 8.81
C THR A 569 1.80 -9.64 9.81
N GLN A 570 0.79 -8.88 9.35
CA GLN A 570 0.12 -7.93 10.23
C GLN A 570 -0.75 -8.61 11.30
N LEU A 571 -1.33 -9.78 11.04
CA LEU A 571 -2.05 -10.53 12.05
C LEU A 571 -1.08 -11.14 13.07
N GLU A 572 0.06 -11.64 12.60
CA GLU A 572 1.11 -12.22 13.44
C GLU A 572 1.75 -11.16 14.34
N LEU A 573 2.08 -9.97 13.80
CA LEU A 573 2.61 -8.85 14.57
C LEU A 573 1.61 -8.36 15.62
N LEU A 574 0.31 -8.28 15.25
CA LEU A 574 -0.74 -7.92 16.20
C LEU A 574 -0.83 -8.94 17.34
N GLY A 575 -0.73 -10.23 17.05
CA GLY A 575 -0.71 -11.30 18.05
C GLY A 575 0.45 -11.15 19.04
N VAL A 576 1.67 -10.97 18.53
CA VAL A 576 2.87 -10.76 19.37
C VAL A 576 2.73 -9.49 20.22
N THR A 577 2.21 -8.41 19.65
CA THR A 577 2.06 -7.15 20.36
C THR A 577 0.93 -7.18 21.40
N GLY A 578 -0.18 -7.86 21.09
CA GLY A 578 -1.26 -8.10 22.04
C GLY A 578 -0.78 -8.89 23.25
N TRP A 579 0.02 -9.95 23.01
CA TRP A 579 0.70 -10.68 24.08
C TRP A 579 1.62 -9.79 24.91
N GLU A 580 2.55 -9.06 24.27
CA GLU A 580 3.51 -8.21 24.99
C GLU A 580 2.83 -7.13 25.84
N LEU A 581 1.86 -6.40 25.26
CA LEU A 581 1.13 -5.36 25.99
C LEU A 581 0.30 -5.94 27.13
N GLY A 582 -0.40 -7.06 26.89
CA GLY A 582 -1.19 -7.75 27.92
C GLY A 582 -0.32 -8.19 29.09
N THR A 583 0.83 -8.82 28.83
CA THR A 583 1.78 -9.24 29.87
C THR A 583 2.41 -8.03 30.57
N ALA A 584 2.74 -6.96 29.86
CA ALA A 584 3.29 -5.75 30.44
C ALA A 584 2.31 -5.08 31.42
N VAL A 585 1.05 -4.91 31.02
CA VAL A 585 0.03 -4.27 31.88
C VAL A 585 -0.29 -5.13 33.10
N LYS A 586 -0.48 -6.45 32.93
CA LYS A 586 -0.72 -7.36 34.07
C LYS A 586 0.49 -7.42 35.01
N GLY A 587 1.70 -7.54 34.47
CA GLY A 587 2.93 -7.53 35.26
C GLY A 587 3.15 -6.25 36.05
N ALA A 588 2.83 -5.08 35.48
CA ALA A 588 2.88 -3.80 36.20
C ALA A 588 1.93 -3.79 37.40
N LYS A 589 0.70 -4.31 37.24
CA LYS A 589 -0.28 -4.43 38.32
C LYS A 589 0.21 -5.41 39.39
N ALA A 590 0.67 -6.60 38.99
CA ALA A 590 1.19 -7.63 39.89
C ALA A 590 2.39 -7.13 40.70
N LEU A 591 3.32 -6.39 40.08
CA LEU A 591 4.44 -5.76 40.78
C LEU A 591 3.99 -4.72 41.81
N ALA A 592 2.96 -3.93 41.48
CA ALA A 592 2.39 -2.95 42.42
C ALA A 592 1.73 -3.64 43.62
N LYS A 593 0.98 -4.73 43.41
CA LYS A 593 0.38 -5.56 44.48
C LYS A 593 1.45 -6.22 45.37
N ALA A 594 2.48 -6.80 44.75
CA ALA A 594 3.58 -7.42 45.49
C ALA A 594 4.34 -6.40 46.36
N GLY A 595 4.47 -5.15 45.88
CA GLY A 595 5.12 -4.06 46.61
C GLY A 595 4.28 -3.45 47.73
N SER A 596 2.95 -3.61 47.73
CA SER A 596 2.06 -3.06 48.78
C SER A 596 1.91 -3.96 50.00
N GLY A 597 2.53 -5.14 50.02
CA GLY A 597 2.72 -5.96 51.23
C GLY A 597 1.45 -6.58 51.84
N GLY A 598 0.34 -6.65 51.09
CA GLY A 598 -0.93 -7.14 51.64
C GLY A 598 -1.97 -7.71 50.67
N GLU A 599 -1.68 -7.85 49.37
CA GLU A 599 -2.60 -8.49 48.42
C GLU A 599 -2.02 -9.82 47.91
N ASP A 600 -2.81 -10.90 48.02
CA ASP A 600 -2.49 -12.19 47.43
C ASP A 600 -2.48 -12.06 45.90
N LEU A 601 -1.40 -12.52 45.27
CA LEU A 601 -1.30 -12.62 43.81
C LEU A 601 -2.16 -13.80 43.34
N ASP A 602 -3.07 -13.52 42.40
CA ASP A 602 -3.80 -14.59 41.72
C ASP A 602 -2.90 -15.35 40.73
N ASP A 603 -3.37 -16.49 40.22
CA ASP A 603 -2.55 -17.32 39.33
C ASP A 603 -2.18 -16.59 38.02
N GLU A 604 -3.00 -15.63 37.56
CA GLU A 604 -2.69 -14.83 36.38
C GLU A 604 -1.58 -13.79 36.66
N ASP A 605 -1.59 -13.18 37.84
CA ASP A 605 -0.55 -12.28 38.34
C ASP A 605 0.79 -13.03 38.46
N LYS A 606 0.77 -14.24 39.05
CA LYS A 606 1.97 -15.10 39.15
C LYS A 606 2.49 -15.51 37.78
N LEU A 607 1.61 -15.90 36.86
CA LEU A 607 1.96 -16.27 35.49
C LEU A 607 2.60 -15.08 34.75
N ALA A 608 2.04 -13.87 34.89
CA ALA A 608 2.57 -12.66 34.27
C ALA A 608 3.98 -12.32 34.81
N LEU A 609 4.19 -12.42 36.13
CA LEU A 609 5.49 -12.22 36.77
C LEU A 609 6.54 -13.24 36.30
N LEU A 610 6.16 -14.52 36.22
CA LEU A 610 7.01 -15.59 35.69
C LEU A 610 7.45 -15.31 34.25
N PHE A 611 6.54 -14.86 33.38
CA PHE A 611 6.88 -14.53 31.99
C PHE A 611 7.86 -13.37 31.85
N GLY A 612 7.87 -12.42 32.80
CA GLY A 612 8.91 -11.37 32.84
C GLY A 612 10.13 -11.72 33.66
N GLY A 613 10.31 -13.00 34.03
CA GLY A 613 11.49 -13.50 34.72
C GLY A 613 11.58 -13.10 36.20
N VAL A 614 10.45 -12.73 36.81
CA VAL A 614 10.34 -12.52 38.26
C VAL A 614 10.10 -13.88 38.90
N LYS A 615 10.93 -14.23 39.89
CA LYS A 615 10.68 -15.41 40.73
C LYS A 615 9.55 -15.05 41.69
N VAL A 616 8.43 -15.75 41.53
CA VAL A 616 7.23 -15.66 42.38
C VAL A 616 7.42 -16.50 43.62
#